data_AF-A0A2W7AHP9-F1
#
_entry.id   AF-A0A2W7AHP9-F1
#
_cell.length_a   1.000
_cell.length_b   1.000
_cell.length_c   1.000
_cell.angle_alpha   90.00
_cell.angle_beta   90.00
_cell.angle_gamma   90.00
#
_symmetry.space_group_name_H-M   'P 1'
#
loop_
_entity.id
_entity.type
_entity.pdbx_description
1 polymer ?
#
loop_
_entity_poly.entity_id
_entity_poly.type
_entity_poly.pdbx_seq_one_letter_code
_entity_poly.pdbx_strand_id
1 'polypeptide(L)'
;MRPLLVAIVAGWGAIASACSTKPVEPTVKLELVRPELPAIARQRCADPVRLPDRDITESEVTAAMGRDGANLKICEARRAAAVAAVDGVAGP
;
A
#
# COMPACT_ATOMS: atom_id res chain seq x y z
N MET A 1 42.76 16.67 58.80
CA MET A 1 43.11 16.53 57.37
C MET A 1 42.43 15.34 56.68
N ARG A 2 42.33 14.15 57.29
CA ARG A 2 41.66 12.98 56.71
C ARG A 2 40.13 13.08 56.49
N PRO A 3 39.31 13.76 57.33
CA PRO A 3 37.85 13.80 57.12
C PRO A 3 37.44 14.78 56.00
N LEU A 4 38.26 15.80 55.73
CA LEU A 4 37.99 16.82 54.72
C LEU A 4 38.21 16.29 53.29
N LEU A 5 39.18 15.39 53.11
CA LEU A 5 39.42 14.69 51.85
C LEU A 5 38.29 13.71 51.48
N VAL A 6 37.69 13.04 52.47
CA VAL A 6 36.57 12.11 52.25
C VAL A 6 35.30 12.86 51.79
N ALA A 7 35.05 14.05 52.33
CA ALA A 7 33.92 14.88 51.93
C ALA A 7 34.05 15.42 50.50
N ILE A 8 35.27 15.77 50.06
CA ILE A 8 35.52 16.30 48.71
C ILE A 8 35.35 15.21 47.64
N VAL A 9 35.81 13.98 47.89
CA VAL A 9 35.67 12.87 46.93
C VAL A 9 34.22 12.41 46.78
N ALA A 10 33.44 12.40 47.88
CA ALA A 10 32.02 12.02 47.83
C ALA A 10 31.17 13.06 47.07
N GLY A 11 31.52 14.35 47.14
CA GLY A 11 30.79 15.40 46.42
C GLY A 11 30.93 15.33 44.89
N TRP A 12 32.01 14.74 44.36
CA TRP A 12 32.26 14.66 42.91
C TRP A 12 31.52 13.51 42.21
N GLY A 13 31.12 12.46 42.93
CA GLY A 13 30.42 11.31 42.35
C GLY A 13 28.98 11.63 41.90
N ALA A 14 28.29 12.55 42.59
CA ALA A 14 26.90 12.87 42.31
C ALA A 14 26.70 13.75 41.05
N ILE A 15 27.73 14.50 40.65
CA ILE A 15 27.65 15.46 39.54
C ILE A 15 27.83 14.77 38.18
N ALA A 16 28.60 13.66 38.14
CA ALA A 16 28.82 12.90 36.92
C ALA A 16 27.59 12.09 36.46
N SER A 17 26.70 11.70 37.37
CA SER A 17 25.50 10.90 37.02
C SER A 17 24.38 11.72 36.39
N ALA A 18 24.43 13.06 36.45
CA ALA A 18 23.41 13.94 35.88
C ALA A 18 23.68 14.31 34.39
N CYS A 19 24.89 14.06 33.88
CA CYS A 19 25.25 14.34 32.48
C CYS A 19 25.08 13.13 31.55
N SER A 20 24.64 11.97 32.05
CA SER A 20 24.34 10.80 31.21
C SER A 20 22.90 10.87 30.72
N THR A 21 22.63 11.74 29.76
CA THR A 21 21.36 11.70 29.03
C THR A 21 21.35 10.45 28.16
N LYS A 22 20.53 9.46 28.52
CA LYS A 22 20.23 8.35 27.61
C LYS A 22 19.65 8.94 26.31
N PRO A 23 20.11 8.53 25.12
CA PRO A 23 19.47 8.92 23.88
C PRO A 23 17.99 8.54 23.96
N VAL A 24 17.09 9.48 23.67
CA VAL A 24 15.66 9.16 23.52
C VAL A 24 15.53 8.36 22.23
N GLU A 25 15.25 7.07 22.35
CA GLU A 25 14.96 6.25 21.19
C GLU A 25 13.70 6.77 20.50
N PRO A 26 13.71 6.97 19.17
CA PRO A 26 12.54 7.46 18.47
C PRO A 26 11.41 6.44 18.57
N THR A 27 10.23 6.89 18.96
CA THR A 27 9.02 6.07 18.91
C THR A 27 8.59 5.90 17.46
N VAL A 28 8.73 4.70 16.91
CA VAL A 28 8.25 4.36 15.57
C VAL A 28 6.75 4.12 15.63
N LYS A 29 5.96 4.96 14.95
CA LYS A 29 4.51 4.75 14.77
C LYS A 29 4.26 4.10 13.42
N LEU A 30 3.71 2.88 13.44
CA LEU A 30 3.19 2.23 12.24
C LEU A 30 1.79 2.80 11.94
N GLU A 31 1.59 3.32 10.73
CA GLU A 31 0.29 3.76 10.25
C GLU A 31 -0.07 3.01 8.97
N LEU A 32 -1.16 2.23 9.01
CA LEU A 32 -1.71 1.60 7.82
C LEU A 32 -2.69 2.59 7.16
N VAL A 33 -2.24 3.22 6.08
CA VAL A 33 -3.07 4.12 5.28
C VAL A 33 -3.78 3.30 4.20
N ARG A 34 -5.11 3.41 4.14
CA ARG A 34 -5.88 2.82 3.04
C ARG A 34 -5.69 3.70 1.79
N PRO A 35 -5.20 3.14 0.67
CA PRO A 35 -5.03 3.92 -0.55
C PRO A 35 -6.40 4.31 -1.11
N GLU A 36 -6.53 5.53 -1.63
CA GLU A 36 -7.72 5.94 -2.37
C GLU A 36 -7.50 5.70 -3.87
N LEU A 37 -8.46 5.03 -4.51
CA LEU A 37 -8.43 4.86 -5.95
C LEU A 37 -8.91 6.13 -6.66
N PRO A 38 -8.24 6.57 -7.74
CA PRO A 38 -8.77 7.63 -8.58
C PRO A 38 -10.04 7.14 -9.29
N ALA A 39 -10.93 8.06 -9.67
CA ALA A 39 -12.21 7.71 -10.31
C ALA A 39 -12.03 6.83 -11.56
N ILE A 40 -10.97 7.07 -12.34
CA ILE A 40 -10.64 6.30 -13.55
C ILE A 40 -10.38 4.82 -13.26
N ALA A 41 -9.78 4.48 -12.11
CA ALA A 41 -9.51 3.09 -11.73
C ALA A 41 -10.79 2.32 -11.36
N ARG A 42 -11.88 3.03 -11.07
CA ARG A 42 -13.20 2.43 -10.81
C ARG A 42 -14.03 2.26 -12.09
N GLN A 43 -13.63 2.89 -13.20
CA GLN A 43 -14.37 2.78 -14.46
C GLN A 43 -14.31 1.33 -14.98
N ARG A 44 -15.48 0.76 -15.31
CA ARG A 44 -15.56 -0.61 -15.85
C ARG A 44 -14.86 -0.72 -17.21
N CYS A 45 -14.33 -1.91 -17.48
CA CYS A 45 -13.86 -2.21 -18.83
C CYS A 45 -15.06 -2.28 -19.80
N ALA A 46 -14.78 -2.15 -21.11
CA ALA A 46 -15.81 -2.27 -22.13
C ALA A 46 -16.44 -3.68 -22.11
N ASP A 47 -17.73 -3.76 -22.43
CA ASP A 47 -18.43 -5.04 -22.55
C ASP A 47 -17.99 -5.80 -23.81
N PRO A 48 -17.89 -7.14 -23.75
CA PRO A 48 -17.70 -7.97 -24.93
C PRO A 48 -18.77 -7.73 -25.99
N VAL A 49 -18.35 -7.57 -27.25
CA VAL A 49 -19.28 -7.48 -28.36
C VAL A 49 -19.83 -8.87 -28.68
N ARG A 50 -21.16 -8.99 -28.84
CA ARG A 50 -21.76 -10.23 -29.34
C ARG A 50 -21.44 -10.40 -30.82
N LEU A 51 -20.92 -11.58 -31.17
CA LEU A 51 -20.75 -11.95 -32.56
C LEU A 51 -22.11 -12.17 -33.22
N PRO A 52 -22.24 -11.81 -34.51
CA PRO A 52 -23.47 -12.05 -35.26
C PRO A 52 -23.68 -13.55 -35.47
N ASP A 53 -24.94 -13.96 -35.59
CA ASP A 53 -25.33 -15.35 -35.90
C ASP A 53 -25.26 -15.60 -37.42
N ARG A 54 -24.06 -15.40 -37.98
CA ARG A 54 -23.70 -15.70 -39.37
C ARG A 54 -22.19 -15.91 -39.50
N ASP A 55 -21.78 -16.42 -40.66
CA ASP A 55 -20.37 -16.47 -41.01
C ASP A 55 -19.75 -15.07 -41.03
N ILE A 56 -18.59 -14.97 -40.39
CA ILE A 56 -17.80 -13.76 -40.22
C ILE A 56 -16.56 -13.85 -41.10
N THR A 57 -16.28 -12.78 -41.83
CA THR A 57 -15.10 -12.70 -42.68
C THR A 57 -13.83 -12.53 -41.85
N GLU A 58 -12.68 -12.87 -42.42
CA GLU A 58 -11.37 -12.63 -41.79
C GLU A 58 -11.16 -11.15 -41.41
N SER A 59 -11.66 -10.23 -42.24
CA SER A 59 -11.59 -8.79 -41.96
C SER A 59 -12.39 -8.39 -40.72
N GLU A 60 -13.56 -9.00 -40.52
CA GLU A 60 -14.43 -8.76 -39.37
C GLU A 60 -13.82 -9.34 -38.09
N VAL A 61 -13.22 -10.53 -38.19
CA VAL A 61 -12.48 -11.15 -37.07
C VAL A 61 -11.29 -10.28 -36.66
N THR A 62 -10.47 -9.84 -37.61
CA THR A 62 -9.30 -9.00 -37.34
C THR A 62 -9.71 -7.66 -36.70
N ALA A 63 -10.79 -7.04 -37.19
CA ALA A 63 -11.33 -5.81 -36.59
C ALA A 63 -11.98 -6.03 -35.21
N ALA A 64 -12.33 -7.26 -34.86
CA ALA A 64 -12.91 -7.62 -33.57
C ALA A 64 -11.88 -8.13 -32.56
N MET A 65 -10.66 -8.49 -32.97
CA MET A 65 -9.64 -9.13 -32.13
C MET A 65 -9.28 -8.34 -30.86
N GLY A 66 -9.21 -7.00 -30.94
CA GLY A 66 -9.00 -6.14 -29.77
C GLY A 66 -10.21 -5.99 -28.85
N ARG A 67 -11.39 -6.44 -29.31
CA ARG A 67 -12.67 -6.48 -28.58
C ARG A 67 -13.03 -7.90 -28.16
N ASP A 68 -12.09 -8.84 -28.25
CA ASP A 68 -12.31 -10.22 -27.88
C ASP A 68 -12.76 -10.31 -26.41
N GLY A 69 -13.85 -11.05 -26.22
CA GLY A 69 -14.51 -11.14 -24.92
C GLY A 69 -13.62 -11.71 -23.82
N ALA A 70 -12.60 -12.52 -24.16
CA ALA A 70 -11.67 -13.06 -23.16
C ALA A 70 -10.81 -11.95 -22.52
N ASN A 71 -10.22 -11.07 -23.34
CA ASN A 71 -9.38 -9.97 -22.85
C ASN A 71 -10.20 -8.96 -22.04
N LEU A 72 -11.42 -8.64 -22.51
CA LEU A 72 -12.32 -7.74 -21.80
C LEU A 72 -12.82 -8.33 -20.47
N LYS A 73 -13.11 -9.64 -20.42
CA LYS A 73 -13.45 -10.34 -19.17
C LYS A 73 -12.29 -10.33 -18.18
N ILE A 74 -11.06 -10.57 -18.64
CA ILE A 74 -9.86 -10.53 -17.79
C ILE A 74 -9.61 -9.12 -17.27
N CYS A 75 -9.78 -8.10 -18.12
CA CYS A 75 -9.70 -6.69 -17.72
C CYS A 75 -10.66 -6.41 -16.56
N GLU A 76 -11.94 -6.75 -16.73
CA GLU A 76 -12.97 -6.47 -15.72
C GLU A 76 -12.74 -7.26 -14.44
N ALA A 77 -12.32 -8.53 -14.53
CA ALA A 77 -11.99 -9.34 -13.37
C ALA A 77 -10.84 -8.74 -12.54
N ARG A 78 -9.75 -8.31 -13.21
CA ARG A 78 -8.60 -7.68 -12.54
C ARG A 78 -8.99 -6.35 -11.91
N ARG A 79 -9.74 -5.51 -12.63
CA ARG A 79 -10.23 -4.23 -12.12
C ARG A 79 -11.13 -4.43 -10.90
N ALA A 80 -12.10 -5.34 -10.97
CA ALA A 80 -13.02 -5.62 -9.88
C ALA A 80 -12.28 -6.14 -8.64
N ALA A 81 -11.32 -7.05 -8.80
CA ALA A 81 -10.50 -7.55 -7.70
C ALA A 81 -9.66 -6.44 -7.05
N ALA A 82 -9.05 -5.55 -7.84
CA ALA A 82 -8.26 -4.44 -7.32
C ALA A 82 -9.13 -3.44 -6.53
N VAL A 83 -10.33 -3.12 -7.04
CA VAL A 83 -11.29 -2.27 -6.33
C VAL A 83 -11.75 -2.93 -5.03
N ALA A 84 -12.11 -4.22 -5.08
CA ALA A 84 -12.54 -4.98 -3.90
C ALA A 84 -11.46 -5.02 -2.81
N ALA A 85 -10.20 -5.20 -3.19
CA ALA A 85 -9.07 -5.20 -2.25
C ALA A 85 -8.90 -3.85 -1.54
N VAL A 86 -9.06 -2.73 -2.26
CA VAL A 86 -8.98 -1.38 -1.67
C VAL A 86 -10.20 -1.06 -0.81
N ASP A 87 -11.39 -1.42 -1.28
CA ASP A 87 -12.64 -1.19 -0.57
C ASP A 87 -12.80 -2.16 0.63
N GLY A 88 -11.98 -3.21 0.72
CA GLY A 88 -11.96 -4.17 1.81
C GLY A 88 -13.17 -5.11 1.82
N VAL A 89 -13.67 -5.43 0.63
CA VAL A 89 -14.79 -6.37 0.42
C VAL A 89 -14.28 -7.67 -0.20
N ALA A 90 -15.02 -8.77 0.00
CA ALA A 90 -14.70 -10.03 -0.67
C ALA A 90 -14.76 -9.83 -2.20
N GLY A 91 -13.74 -10.33 -2.90
CA GLY A 91 -13.68 -10.26 -4.35
C GLY A 91 -14.79 -11.09 -5.02
N PRO A 92 -15.10 -10.80 -6.29
CA PRO A 92 -15.99 -11.64 -7.10
C PRO A 92 -15.39 -13.03 -7.38
#